data_AF-A0A914XQ61-F1
#
_entry.id   AF-A0A914XQ61-F1
#
_cell.length_a   1.000
_cell.length_b   1.000
_cell.length_c   1.000
_cell.angle_alpha   90.00
_cell.angle_beta   90.00
_cell.angle_gamma   90.00
#
_symmetry.space_group_name_H-M   'P 1'
#
loop_
_entity.id
_entity.type
_entity.pdbx_description
1 polymer ?
#
loop_
_entity_poly.entity_id
_entity_poly.type
_entity_poly.pdbx_seq_one_letter_code
_entity_poly.pdbx_strand_id
1 'polypeptide(L)'
;FDSLSLKQQSLKAQEKLAIKSLIGIFTGIEGDHIRGERLSKTEIQWNVDPGFDPCLNSLIYKCLPLADARDSIVRFIEAIEWDHRRGRVARAVASTMSAFVEEDWMLAVMELETMLNANSLTVAEVYARTRLLQNALSLLADIAAAIDQQELVGGEILSLLDEKRSSNVDPHVIGLLDRLLEKAVVPYLRSLDAWVFYGQVDDVSLDFMIWDTENELMSAVIQQQIIPQDDLDEFDSIGDSFDRRYRLIGDLCPTFLRPVAQDILKCGKYLHIVDQCGVERKEKDGGSDKHLTWKSTGGASALVKVIEVARIAASVALVDILLKRYDLLALFRSVRRFLLVGQCDWLMIFMQVADDLLAKDADCVDETALSTRFEVAILNSSVKNDPYKD
;
A
#
# COMPACT_ATOMS: atom_id res chain seq x y z
N PHE A 1 13.54 45.15 -15.37
CA PHE A 1 15.01 45.11 -15.22
C PHE A 1 15.56 46.51 -15.45
N ASP A 2 16.41 47.01 -14.54
CA ASP A 2 17.10 48.30 -14.70
C ASP A 2 18.46 48.06 -15.36
N SER A 3 18.42 47.54 -16.59
CA SER A 3 19.55 46.93 -17.32
C SER A 3 20.71 47.90 -17.61
N LEU A 4 20.47 49.21 -17.53
CA LEU A 4 21.46 50.27 -17.71
C LEU A 4 22.43 50.38 -16.52
N SER A 5 21.98 50.09 -15.30
CA SER A 5 22.85 50.13 -14.11
C SER A 5 23.79 48.93 -14.05
N LEU A 6 23.34 47.77 -14.53
CA LEU A 6 24.09 46.50 -14.54
C LEU A 6 25.26 46.53 -15.53
N LYS A 7 25.06 47.05 -16.74
CA LYS A 7 26.11 47.16 -17.77
C LYS A 7 27.26 48.09 -17.37
N GLN A 8 27.04 48.99 -16.41
CA GLN A 8 28.06 49.93 -15.90
C GLN A 8 28.87 49.34 -14.73
N GLN A 9 28.46 48.21 -14.16
CA GLN A 9 29.17 47.56 -13.06
C GLN A 9 30.33 46.69 -13.55
N SER A 10 31.32 46.48 -12.68
CA SER A 10 32.43 45.57 -12.97
C SER A 10 31.94 44.12 -13.06
N LEU A 11 32.65 43.27 -13.82
CA LEU A 11 32.30 41.86 -13.99
C LEU A 11 32.17 41.11 -12.65
N LYS A 12 33.02 41.46 -11.67
CA LYS A 12 32.97 40.90 -10.31
C LYS A 12 31.74 41.33 -9.51
N ALA A 13 31.23 42.54 -9.74
CA ALA A 13 30.00 43.02 -9.12
C ALA A 13 28.77 42.37 -9.77
N GLN A 14 28.76 42.24 -11.10
CA GLN A 14 27.73 41.49 -11.82
C GLN A 14 27.67 40.03 -11.36
N GLU A 15 28.81 39.36 -11.21
CA GLU A 15 28.89 37.98 -10.75
C GLU A 15 28.29 37.80 -9.34
N LYS A 16 28.62 38.72 -8.41
CA LYS A 16 28.02 38.71 -7.06
C LYS A 16 26.49 38.86 -7.08
N LEU A 17 25.96 39.76 -7.92
CA LEU A 17 24.52 39.96 -8.03
C LEU A 17 23.82 38.75 -8.64
N ALA A 18 24.44 38.10 -9.64
CA ALA A 18 23.96 36.86 -10.21
C ALA A 18 23.91 35.74 -9.17
N ILE A 19 24.99 35.55 -8.39
CA ILE A 19 25.04 34.52 -7.34
C ILE A 19 23.97 34.79 -6.27
N LYS A 20 23.82 36.03 -5.81
CA LYS A 20 22.79 36.39 -4.83
C LYS A 20 21.37 36.10 -5.35
N SER A 21 21.13 36.38 -6.63
CA SER A 21 19.84 36.08 -7.28
C SER A 21 19.61 34.58 -7.41
N LEU A 22 20.64 33.80 -7.77
CA LEU A 22 20.57 32.33 -7.83
C LEU A 22 20.29 31.69 -6.48
N ILE A 23 20.98 32.13 -5.41
CA ILE A 23 20.73 31.67 -4.04
C ILE A 23 19.29 32.02 -3.61
N GLY A 24 18.82 33.23 -3.91
CA GLY A 24 17.42 33.60 -3.70
C GLY A 24 16.44 32.61 -4.35
N ILE A 25 16.67 32.30 -5.63
CA ILE A 25 15.85 31.33 -6.36
C ILE A 25 15.92 29.93 -5.74
N PHE A 26 17.10 29.49 -5.32
CA PHE A 26 17.29 28.20 -4.65
C PHE A 26 16.59 28.11 -3.29
N THR A 27 16.32 29.25 -2.63
CA THR A 27 15.49 29.32 -1.42
C THR A 27 14.00 29.53 -1.72
N GLY A 28 13.63 29.86 -2.97
CA GLY A 28 12.24 30.08 -3.40
C GLY A 28 11.81 31.55 -3.39
N ILE A 29 12.76 32.46 -3.25
CA ILE A 29 12.53 33.91 -3.27
C ILE A 29 12.88 34.43 -4.66
N GLU A 30 11.96 35.17 -5.28
CA GLU A 30 12.22 35.80 -6.57
C GLU A 30 13.33 36.85 -6.47
N GLY A 31 14.24 36.85 -7.46
CA GLY A 31 15.34 37.79 -7.54
C GLY A 31 15.02 39.04 -8.36
N ASP A 32 15.77 40.11 -8.12
CA ASP A 32 15.63 41.35 -8.90
C ASP A 32 16.08 41.20 -10.37
N HIS A 33 17.04 40.31 -10.62
CA HIS A 33 17.72 40.12 -11.91
C HIS A 33 17.41 38.80 -12.62
N ILE A 34 16.84 37.83 -11.90
CA ILE A 34 16.41 36.54 -12.45
C ILE A 34 15.01 36.29 -11.93
N ARG A 35 14.05 36.16 -12.85
CA ARG A 35 12.63 35.95 -12.52
C ARG A 35 12.11 34.74 -13.25
N GLY A 36 11.35 33.90 -12.55
CA GLY A 36 10.62 32.78 -13.15
C GLY A 36 9.17 33.18 -13.39
N GLU A 37 8.72 33.16 -14.64
CA GLU A 37 7.30 33.33 -14.98
C GLU A 37 6.67 31.96 -15.20
N ARG A 38 5.65 31.62 -14.43
CA ARG A 38 5.02 30.30 -14.51
C ARG A 38 4.03 30.27 -15.67
N LEU A 39 4.35 29.48 -16.69
CA LEU A 39 3.51 29.30 -17.89
C LEU A 39 2.44 28.22 -17.68
N SER A 40 2.73 27.18 -16.90
CA SER A 40 1.82 26.05 -16.69
C SER A 40 1.95 25.45 -15.28
N LYS A 41 1.25 24.33 -15.01
CA LYS A 41 1.41 23.60 -13.76
C LYS A 41 2.84 23.06 -13.56
N THR A 42 3.60 22.85 -14.62
CA THR A 42 4.93 22.20 -14.55
C THR A 42 6.05 23.02 -15.17
N GLU A 43 5.73 24.08 -15.92
CA GLU A 43 6.71 24.81 -16.72
C GLU A 43 6.89 26.25 -16.21
N ILE A 44 8.15 26.60 -15.94
CA ILE A 44 8.59 27.93 -15.56
C ILE A 44 9.49 28.47 -16.67
N GLN A 45 9.14 29.63 -17.20
CA GLN A 45 9.99 30.37 -18.12
C GLN A 45 10.89 31.31 -17.33
N TRP A 46 12.20 31.08 -17.41
CA TRP A 46 13.17 31.93 -16.74
C TRP A 46 13.57 33.13 -17.59
N ASN A 47 13.37 34.32 -17.04
CA ASN A 47 13.79 35.59 -17.61
C ASN A 47 15.01 36.12 -16.84
N VAL A 48 16.19 36.03 -17.47
CA VAL A 48 17.45 36.57 -16.94
C VAL A 48 17.72 37.96 -17.52
N ASP A 49 18.17 38.91 -16.69
CA ASP A 49 18.48 40.27 -17.12
C ASP A 49 19.51 40.29 -18.29
N PRO A 50 19.19 40.89 -19.45
CA PRO A 50 20.10 40.95 -20.59
C PRO A 50 21.33 41.84 -20.35
N GLY A 51 21.42 42.52 -19.20
CA GLY A 51 22.57 43.30 -18.77
C GLY A 51 23.78 42.48 -18.33
N PHE A 52 23.63 41.18 -18.06
CA PHE A 52 24.76 40.30 -17.69
C PHE A 52 25.69 40.00 -18.86
N ASP A 53 26.95 39.74 -18.55
CA ASP A 53 27.91 39.18 -19.51
C ASP A 53 27.38 37.87 -20.14
N PRO A 54 27.54 37.66 -21.47
CA PRO A 54 27.00 36.47 -22.14
C PRO A 54 27.49 35.14 -21.56
N CYS A 55 28.74 35.06 -21.08
CA CYS A 55 29.28 33.85 -20.49
C CYS A 55 28.62 33.57 -19.13
N LEU A 56 28.45 34.60 -18.29
CA LEU A 56 27.72 34.50 -17.03
C LEU A 56 26.27 34.06 -17.26
N ASN A 57 25.61 34.66 -18.26
CA ASN A 57 24.23 34.30 -18.61
C ASN A 57 24.11 32.82 -19.00
N SER A 58 25.05 32.30 -19.79
CA SER A 58 25.08 30.87 -20.15
C SER A 58 25.25 29.93 -18.96
N LEU A 59 25.97 30.34 -17.92
CA LEU A 59 26.15 29.56 -16.69
C LEU A 59 24.91 29.62 -15.80
N ILE A 60 24.28 30.80 -15.70
CA ILE A 60 23.02 30.99 -14.96
C ILE A 60 21.96 30.02 -15.52
N TYR A 61 21.75 29.99 -16.84
CA TYR A 61 20.78 29.08 -17.47
C TYR A 61 21.07 27.59 -17.21
N LYS A 62 22.32 27.20 -16.96
CA LYS A 62 22.64 25.81 -16.60
C LYS A 62 22.27 25.46 -15.15
N CYS A 63 22.11 26.46 -14.28
CA CYS A 63 21.71 26.27 -12.90
C CYS A 63 20.18 26.26 -12.70
N LEU A 64 19.43 26.90 -13.59
CA LEU A 64 17.98 27.07 -13.46
C LEU A 64 17.15 25.76 -13.46
N PRO A 65 17.52 24.68 -14.19
CA PRO A 65 16.80 23.41 -14.10
C PRO A 65 16.73 22.81 -12.70
N LEU A 66 17.68 23.16 -11.81
CA LEU A 66 17.65 22.73 -10.41
C LEU A 66 16.58 23.47 -9.60
N ALA A 67 16.34 24.74 -9.93
CA ALA A 67 15.26 25.51 -9.35
C ALA A 67 13.89 24.93 -9.78
N ASP A 68 13.77 24.51 -11.03
CA ASP A 68 12.57 23.85 -11.55
C ASP A 68 12.31 22.52 -10.82
N ALA A 69 13.35 21.69 -10.66
CA ALA A 69 13.22 20.42 -9.93
C ALA A 69 12.80 20.65 -8.48
N ARG A 70 13.41 21.62 -7.78
CA ARG A 70 13.01 21.98 -6.41
C ARG A 70 11.57 22.46 -6.35
N ASP A 71 11.17 23.37 -7.24
CA ASP A 71 9.80 23.89 -7.29
C ASP A 71 8.78 22.77 -7.48
N SER A 72 9.05 21.83 -8.40
CA SER A 72 8.20 20.65 -8.61
C SER A 72 8.02 19.83 -7.33
N ILE A 73 9.10 19.62 -6.56
CA ILE A 73 9.06 18.88 -5.29
C ILE A 73 8.26 19.62 -4.24
N VAL A 74 8.52 20.92 -4.04
CA VAL A 74 7.81 21.75 -3.04
C VAL A 74 6.31 21.77 -3.32
N ARG A 75 5.92 21.90 -4.58
CA ARG A 75 4.50 21.89 -4.96
C ARG A 75 3.82 20.55 -4.73
N PHE A 76 4.53 19.46 -5.00
CA PHE A 76 4.05 18.13 -4.68
C PHE A 76 3.83 17.95 -3.18
N ILE A 77 4.76 18.45 -2.36
CA ILE A 77 4.62 18.43 -0.89
C ILE A 77 3.38 19.21 -0.45
N GLU A 78 3.23 20.45 -0.93
CA GLU A 78 2.07 21.31 -0.62
C GLU A 78 0.74 20.68 -1.06
N ALA A 79 0.72 20.01 -2.22
CA ALA A 79 -0.48 19.36 -2.74
C ALA A 79 -0.92 18.16 -1.88
N ILE A 80 0.04 17.38 -1.35
CA ILE A 80 -0.26 16.17 -0.57
C ILE A 80 -0.53 16.47 0.90
N GLU A 81 0.07 17.52 1.46
CA GLU A 81 -0.02 17.82 2.89
C GLU A 81 -1.48 17.94 3.38
N TRP A 82 -2.36 18.45 2.53
CA TRP A 82 -3.77 18.69 2.82
C TRP A 82 -4.73 17.72 2.12
N ASP A 83 -4.25 16.89 1.20
CA ASP A 83 -5.11 15.96 0.45
C ASP A 83 -5.08 14.55 1.05
N HIS A 84 -6.06 14.28 1.91
CA HIS A 84 -6.23 12.95 2.51
C HIS A 84 -6.53 11.84 1.50
N ARG A 85 -6.95 12.18 0.27
CA ARG A 85 -7.26 11.19 -0.79
C ARG A 85 -6.00 10.59 -1.40
N ARG A 86 -4.86 11.27 -1.30
CA ARG A 86 -3.58 10.79 -1.85
C ARG A 86 -2.96 9.65 -1.02
N GLY A 87 -3.53 9.34 0.13
CA GLY A 87 -3.16 8.20 0.96
C GLY A 87 -1.97 8.44 1.90
N ARG A 88 -1.77 7.50 2.83
CA ARG A 88 -0.76 7.60 3.90
C ARG A 88 0.65 7.39 3.35
N VAL A 89 0.81 6.53 2.35
CA VAL A 89 2.10 6.28 1.70
C VAL A 89 2.60 7.54 0.98
N ALA A 90 1.75 8.20 0.19
CA ALA A 90 2.13 9.44 -0.51
C ALA A 90 2.55 10.54 0.48
N ARG A 91 1.85 10.68 1.61
CA ARG A 91 2.20 11.62 2.66
C ARG A 91 3.54 11.30 3.33
N ALA A 92 3.86 10.03 3.54
CA ALA A 92 5.16 9.62 4.07
C ALA A 92 6.30 9.95 3.09
N VAL A 93 6.06 9.78 1.78
CA VAL A 93 6.99 10.20 0.71
C VAL A 93 7.17 11.72 0.73
N ALA A 94 6.08 12.49 0.73
CA ALA A 94 6.12 13.95 0.77
C ALA A 94 6.85 14.47 2.01
N SER A 95 6.59 13.90 3.20
CA SER A 95 7.30 14.27 4.42
C SER A 95 8.81 13.99 4.33
N THR A 96 9.21 12.90 3.69
CA THR A 96 10.63 12.57 3.51
C THR A 96 11.28 13.49 2.46
N MET A 97 10.56 13.85 1.40
CA MET A 97 11.00 14.86 0.44
C MET A 97 11.13 16.25 1.09
N SER A 98 10.23 16.62 2.00
CA SER A 98 10.32 17.87 2.77
C SER A 98 11.59 17.90 3.60
N ALA A 99 11.90 16.82 4.31
CA ALA A 99 13.15 16.72 5.07
C ALA A 99 14.39 16.86 4.17
N PHE A 100 14.38 16.27 2.96
CA PHE A 100 15.48 16.46 2.01
C PHE A 100 15.62 17.93 1.55
N VAL A 101 14.50 18.61 1.27
CA VAL A 101 14.52 20.02 0.84
C VAL A 101 14.93 20.94 1.99
N GLU A 102 14.45 20.70 3.20
CA GLU A 102 14.70 21.54 4.38
C GLU A 102 16.07 21.30 5.03
N GLU A 103 16.62 20.09 4.94
CA GLU A 103 17.89 19.72 5.54
C GLU A 103 18.99 19.67 4.47
N ASP A 104 19.00 18.63 3.63
CA ASP A 104 20.10 18.33 2.70
C ASP A 104 20.32 19.47 1.68
N TRP A 105 19.24 19.99 1.08
CA TRP A 105 19.32 21.09 0.11
C TRP A 105 19.63 22.44 0.76
N MET A 106 18.96 22.79 1.86
CA MET A 106 19.23 24.07 2.53
C MET A 106 20.64 24.13 3.10
N LEU A 107 21.20 23.02 3.59
CA LEU A 107 22.61 22.96 4.00
C LEU A 107 23.54 23.32 2.84
N ALA A 108 23.30 22.77 1.65
CA ALA A 108 24.09 23.12 0.46
C ALA A 108 23.93 24.59 0.07
N VAL A 109 22.72 25.16 0.17
CA VAL A 109 22.48 26.58 -0.09
C VAL A 109 23.19 27.47 0.96
N MET A 110 23.16 27.09 2.24
CA MET A 110 23.87 27.79 3.31
C MET A 110 25.38 27.78 3.08
N GLU A 111 25.96 26.67 2.64
CA GLU A 111 27.38 26.62 2.26
C GLU A 111 27.71 27.63 1.15
N LEU A 112 26.85 27.73 0.13
CA LEU A 112 27.01 28.73 -0.93
C LEU A 112 26.95 30.17 -0.37
N GLU A 113 26.02 30.46 0.53
CA GLU A 113 25.95 31.78 1.18
C GLU A 113 27.19 32.13 1.99
N THR A 114 27.74 31.18 2.75
CA THR A 114 28.98 31.41 3.51
C THR A 114 30.16 31.72 2.60
N MET A 115 30.29 31.01 1.47
CA MET A 115 31.35 31.24 0.49
C MET A 115 31.16 32.56 -0.27
N LEU A 116 29.91 32.97 -0.52
CA LEU A 116 29.60 34.29 -1.08
C LEU A 116 30.09 35.40 -0.15
N ASN A 117 29.83 35.27 1.16
CA ASN A 117 30.26 36.23 2.18
C ASN A 117 31.79 36.29 2.31
N ALA A 118 32.48 35.16 2.11
CA ALA A 118 33.94 35.08 2.07
C ALA A 118 34.58 35.64 0.78
N ASN A 119 33.78 36.08 -0.20
CA ASN A 119 34.23 36.55 -1.52
C ASN A 119 35.04 35.53 -2.34
N SER A 120 34.89 34.24 -2.06
CA SER A 120 35.59 33.15 -2.76
C SER A 120 34.72 32.44 -3.80
N LEU A 121 33.42 32.76 -3.87
CA LEU A 121 32.46 32.06 -4.72
C LEU A 121 32.39 32.67 -6.13
N THR A 122 32.40 31.79 -7.13
CA THR A 122 32.15 32.12 -8.54
C THR A 122 30.90 31.39 -9.02
N VAL A 123 30.26 31.85 -10.10
CA VAL A 123 29.08 31.17 -10.66
C VAL A 123 29.42 29.75 -11.14
N ALA A 124 30.65 29.53 -11.60
CA ALA A 124 31.13 28.20 -11.98
C ALA A 124 31.24 27.24 -10.78
N GLU A 125 31.69 27.74 -9.62
CA GLU A 125 31.73 26.94 -8.39
C GLU A 125 30.32 26.63 -7.87
N VAL A 126 29.38 27.60 -7.97
CA VAL A 126 27.95 27.34 -7.69
C VAL A 126 27.46 26.17 -8.55
N TYR A 127 27.66 26.24 -9.86
CA TYR A 127 27.25 25.18 -10.78
C TYR A 127 27.90 23.83 -10.46
N ALA A 128 29.20 23.81 -10.16
CA ALA A 128 29.93 22.57 -9.85
C ALA A 128 29.40 21.90 -8.57
N ARG A 129 29.08 22.69 -7.53
CA ARG A 129 28.55 22.21 -6.26
C ARG A 129 27.11 21.74 -6.37
N THR A 130 26.26 22.52 -7.04
CA THR A 130 24.84 22.18 -7.21
C THR A 130 24.66 20.97 -8.14
N ARG A 131 25.59 20.75 -9.08
CA ARG A 131 25.61 19.56 -9.94
C ARG A 131 25.72 18.25 -9.17
N LEU A 132 26.33 18.24 -7.99
CA LEU A 132 26.42 17.02 -7.16
C LEU A 132 25.05 16.56 -6.65
N LEU A 133 24.11 17.49 -6.49
CA LEU A 133 22.73 17.21 -6.05
C LEU A 133 21.74 17.10 -7.21
N GLN A 134 22.20 17.36 -8.44
CA GLN A 134 21.33 17.42 -9.62
C GLN A 134 20.58 16.12 -9.85
N ASN A 135 21.29 14.98 -9.81
CA ASN A 135 20.68 13.67 -10.06
C ASN A 135 19.64 13.31 -8.99
N ALA A 136 19.92 13.67 -7.73
CA ALA A 136 19.00 13.42 -6.63
C ALA A 136 17.72 14.27 -6.76
N LEU A 137 17.87 15.58 -6.97
CA LEU A 137 16.74 16.50 -7.15
C LEU A 137 15.91 16.17 -8.38
N SER A 138 16.54 15.87 -9.52
CA SER A 138 15.82 15.51 -10.73
C SER A 138 15.03 14.23 -10.52
N LEU A 139 15.61 13.21 -9.87
CA LEU A 139 14.91 11.97 -9.59
C LEU A 139 13.72 12.18 -8.64
N LEU A 140 13.88 12.98 -7.59
CA LEU A 140 12.78 13.31 -6.69
C LEU A 140 11.66 14.05 -7.42
N ALA A 141 12.01 14.99 -8.30
CA ALA A 141 11.04 15.70 -9.13
C ALA A 141 10.32 14.75 -10.10
N ASP A 142 11.03 13.80 -10.71
CA ASP A 142 10.45 12.78 -11.59
C ASP A 142 9.48 11.87 -10.83
N ILE A 143 9.84 11.46 -9.60
CA ILE A 143 8.98 10.65 -8.73
C ILE A 143 7.73 11.45 -8.32
N ALA A 144 7.90 12.69 -7.90
CA ALA A 144 6.80 13.58 -7.54
C ALA A 144 5.84 13.79 -8.73
N ALA A 145 6.38 14.04 -9.92
CA ALA A 145 5.60 14.20 -11.14
C ALA A 145 4.86 12.91 -11.53
N ALA A 146 5.51 11.74 -11.41
CA ALA A 146 4.88 10.46 -11.71
C ALA A 146 3.70 10.17 -10.77
N ILE A 147 3.87 10.40 -9.46
CA ILE A 147 2.81 10.21 -8.46
C ILE A 147 1.64 11.16 -8.74
N ASP A 148 1.91 12.43 -9.08
CA ASP A 148 0.85 13.39 -9.35
C ASP A 148 0.09 13.09 -10.67
N GLN A 149 0.82 12.81 -11.75
CA GLN A 149 0.24 12.60 -13.09
C GLN A 149 -0.53 11.29 -13.24
N GLN A 150 -0.07 10.23 -12.58
CA GLN A 150 -0.69 8.91 -12.65
C GLN A 150 -1.65 8.65 -11.47
N GLU A 151 -1.81 9.63 -10.57
CA GLU A 151 -2.63 9.53 -9.35
C GLU A 151 -2.32 8.27 -8.52
N LEU A 152 -1.04 7.87 -8.47
CA LEU A 152 -0.60 6.65 -7.80
C LEU A 152 -0.92 6.68 -6.31
N VAL A 153 -1.36 5.54 -5.77
CA VAL A 153 -1.70 5.40 -4.35
C VAL A 153 -1.07 4.15 -3.74
N GLY A 154 -0.75 4.23 -2.43
CA GLY A 154 -0.42 3.05 -1.63
C GLY A 154 0.71 2.20 -2.18
N GLY A 155 0.41 0.94 -2.49
CA GLY A 155 1.40 -0.02 -3.01
C GLY A 155 1.92 0.26 -4.41
N GLU A 156 1.23 1.08 -5.22
CA GLU A 156 1.75 1.52 -6.51
C GLU A 156 2.96 2.44 -6.34
N ILE A 157 2.88 3.36 -5.37
CA ILE A 157 3.99 4.24 -5.00
C ILE A 157 5.19 3.40 -4.50
N LEU A 158 4.93 2.39 -3.66
CA LEU A 158 5.99 1.49 -3.18
C LEU A 158 6.64 0.70 -4.32
N SER A 159 5.86 0.27 -5.31
CA SER A 159 6.36 -0.41 -6.50
C SER A 159 7.23 0.52 -7.36
N LEU A 160 6.80 1.76 -7.56
CA LEU A 160 7.56 2.78 -8.29
C LEU A 160 8.90 3.06 -7.61
N LEU A 161 8.91 3.22 -6.27
CA LEU A 161 10.15 3.46 -5.53
C LEU A 161 11.12 2.28 -5.63
N ASP A 162 10.63 1.04 -5.54
CA ASP A 162 11.46 -0.16 -5.67
C ASP A 162 12.00 -0.35 -7.10
N GLU A 163 11.20 -0.01 -8.12
CA GLU A 163 11.65 -0.02 -9.52
C GLU A 163 12.74 1.02 -9.77
N LYS A 164 12.55 2.27 -9.31
CA LYS A 164 13.54 3.33 -9.43
C LYS A 164 14.81 2.98 -8.66
N ARG A 165 14.69 2.37 -7.48
CA ARG A 165 15.82 1.87 -6.71
C ARG A 165 16.62 0.82 -7.48
N SER A 166 15.93 -0.17 -8.05
CA SER A 166 16.56 -1.26 -8.79
C SER A 166 17.20 -0.82 -10.11
N SER A 167 16.69 0.27 -10.71
CA SER A 167 17.18 0.79 -12.00
C SER A 167 18.35 1.76 -11.85
N ASN A 168 18.56 2.33 -10.66
CA ASN A 168 19.62 3.31 -10.40
C ASN A 168 20.95 2.63 -10.02
N VAL A 169 22.06 3.29 -10.36
CA VAL A 169 23.42 2.80 -10.08
C VAL A 169 24.17 3.70 -9.09
N ASP A 170 23.76 4.97 -8.97
CA ASP A 170 24.42 5.94 -8.10
C ASP A 170 24.16 5.62 -6.61
N PRO A 171 25.20 5.33 -5.80
CA PRO A 171 25.03 4.97 -4.39
C PRO A 171 24.36 6.06 -3.54
N HIS A 172 24.56 7.34 -3.87
CA HIS A 172 23.95 8.44 -3.14
C HIS A 172 22.44 8.49 -3.38
N VAL A 173 22.04 8.31 -4.64
CA VAL A 173 20.64 8.25 -5.06
C VAL A 173 19.95 7.00 -4.52
N ILE A 174 20.61 5.84 -4.56
CA ILE A 174 20.09 4.61 -3.96
C ILE A 174 19.88 4.80 -2.45
N GLY A 175 20.82 5.42 -1.75
CA GLY A 175 20.67 5.72 -0.32
C GLY A 175 19.49 6.66 -0.02
N LEU A 176 19.21 7.63 -0.90
CA LEU A 176 18.03 8.50 -0.80
C LEU A 176 16.73 7.72 -1.04
N LEU A 177 16.70 6.87 -2.07
CA LEU A 177 15.55 6.01 -2.36
C LEU A 177 15.29 4.99 -1.24
N ASP A 178 16.34 4.47 -0.61
CA ASP A 178 16.25 3.63 0.57
C ASP A 178 15.58 4.39 1.72
N ARG A 179 16.03 5.60 2.04
CA ARG A 179 15.40 6.44 3.07
C ARG A 179 13.91 6.69 2.78
N LEU A 180 13.59 6.99 1.52
CA LEU A 180 12.21 7.19 1.06
C LEU A 180 11.37 5.93 1.25
N LEU A 181 11.85 4.78 0.78
CA LEU A 181 11.14 3.52 0.87
C LEU A 181 10.99 3.08 2.33
N GLU A 182 12.02 3.21 3.16
CA GLU A 182 11.98 2.89 4.58
C GLU A 182 10.90 3.68 5.32
N LYS A 183 10.69 4.96 4.99
CA LYS A 183 9.63 5.78 5.58
C LYS A 183 8.26 5.51 4.95
N ALA A 184 8.20 5.33 3.64
CA ALA A 184 6.96 5.12 2.88
C ALA A 184 6.28 3.77 3.19
N VAL A 185 7.07 2.73 3.47
CA VAL A 185 6.56 1.38 3.77
C VAL A 185 5.90 1.30 5.15
N VAL A 186 6.28 2.16 6.12
CA VAL A 186 5.76 2.13 7.51
C VAL A 186 4.22 2.17 7.59
N PRO A 187 3.50 3.15 7.00
CA PRO A 187 2.04 3.17 7.05
C PRO A 187 1.42 1.92 6.40
N TYR A 188 1.99 1.43 5.30
CA TYR A 188 1.52 0.23 4.64
C TYR A 188 1.70 -1.04 5.50
N LEU A 189 2.82 -1.13 6.22
CA LEU A 189 3.08 -2.24 7.15
C LEU A 189 2.13 -2.25 8.35
N ARG A 190 1.61 -1.10 8.79
CA ARG A 190 0.62 -1.06 9.88
C ARG A 190 -0.68 -1.75 9.47
N SER A 191 -1.18 -1.46 8.27
CA SER A 191 -2.34 -2.17 7.71
C SER A 191 -2.05 -3.65 7.48
N LEU A 192 -0.83 -3.96 7.03
CA LEU A 192 -0.40 -5.34 6.84
C LEU A 192 -0.31 -6.11 8.18
N ASP A 193 0.19 -5.49 9.24
CA ASP A 193 0.24 -6.03 10.61
C ASP A 193 -1.16 -6.32 11.13
N ALA A 194 -2.05 -5.33 11.04
CA ALA A 194 -3.45 -5.44 11.44
C ALA A 194 -4.13 -6.63 10.74
N TRP A 195 -3.88 -6.79 9.45
CA TRP A 195 -4.47 -7.89 8.69
C TRP A 195 -3.83 -9.24 8.99
N VAL A 196 -2.50 -9.35 8.95
CA VAL A 196 -1.77 -10.62 9.05
C VAL A 196 -1.86 -11.23 10.45
N PHE A 197 -1.81 -10.42 11.49
CA PHE A 197 -1.81 -10.90 12.88
C PHE A 197 -3.17 -10.80 13.56
N TYR A 198 -4.01 -9.85 13.15
CA TYR A 198 -5.29 -9.59 13.82
C TYR A 198 -6.51 -9.82 12.93
N GLY A 199 -6.35 -9.99 11.61
CA GLY A 199 -7.46 -10.18 10.67
C GLY A 199 -8.33 -8.94 10.51
N GLN A 200 -7.80 -7.75 10.78
CA GLN A 200 -8.52 -6.47 10.72
C GLN A 200 -7.98 -5.60 9.59
N VAL A 201 -8.87 -4.91 8.88
CA VAL A 201 -8.49 -3.93 7.85
C VAL A 201 -8.45 -2.54 8.50
N ASP A 202 -7.24 -2.02 8.71
CA ASP A 202 -7.02 -0.63 9.14
C ASP A 202 -6.57 0.21 7.94
N ASP A 203 -7.53 0.62 7.10
CA ASP A 203 -7.27 1.42 5.92
C ASP A 203 -8.33 2.51 5.69
N VAL A 204 -8.08 3.68 6.27
CA VAL A 204 -8.90 4.89 6.08
C VAL A 204 -8.64 5.55 4.72
N SER A 205 -7.49 5.27 4.10
CA SER A 205 -7.00 5.95 2.91
C SER A 205 -7.23 5.19 1.61
N LEU A 206 -7.73 3.94 1.70
CA LEU A 206 -7.93 3.03 0.57
C LEU A 206 -6.63 2.76 -0.20
N ASP A 207 -5.51 2.78 0.51
CA ASP A 207 -4.16 2.62 -0.02
C ASP A 207 -3.56 1.24 0.23
N PHE A 208 -4.34 0.32 0.81
CA PHE A 208 -3.95 -1.06 1.10
C PHE A 208 -4.52 -2.07 0.10
N MET A 209 -3.80 -3.16 -0.16
CA MET A 209 -4.20 -4.18 -1.15
C MET A 209 -5.43 -5.03 -0.77
N ILE A 210 -5.95 -4.94 0.46
CA ILE A 210 -7.13 -5.70 0.89
C ILE A 210 -8.23 -4.73 1.28
N TRP A 211 -9.33 -4.78 0.54
CA TRP A 211 -10.48 -3.90 0.77
C TRP A 211 -11.62 -4.65 1.45
N ASP A 212 -12.25 -3.98 2.41
CA ASP A 212 -13.52 -4.40 3.02
C ASP A 212 -14.67 -3.70 2.28
N THR A 213 -15.39 -4.42 1.43
CA THR A 213 -16.49 -3.91 0.58
C THR A 213 -17.76 -3.60 1.36
N GLU A 214 -17.90 -4.19 2.56
CA GLU A 214 -19.03 -3.93 3.47
C GLU A 214 -18.78 -2.70 4.36
N ASN A 215 -17.55 -2.15 4.35
CA ASN A 215 -17.23 -0.95 5.09
C ASN A 215 -17.95 0.28 4.48
N GLU A 216 -18.55 1.13 5.32
CA GLU A 216 -19.36 2.29 4.91
C GLU A 216 -18.61 3.21 3.93
N LEU A 217 -17.31 3.41 4.14
CA LEU A 217 -16.44 4.20 3.25
C LEU A 217 -16.34 3.61 1.84
N MET A 218 -16.20 2.28 1.73
CA MET A 218 -16.08 1.59 0.45
C MET A 218 -17.44 1.48 -0.24
N SER A 219 -18.51 1.25 0.53
CA SER A 219 -19.87 1.23 -0.01
C SER A 219 -20.25 2.54 -0.71
N ALA A 220 -19.75 3.69 -0.22
CA ALA A 220 -19.93 4.99 -0.86
C ALA A 220 -19.08 5.17 -2.13
N VAL A 221 -17.87 4.60 -2.18
CA VAL A 221 -16.99 4.64 -3.38
C VAL A 221 -17.53 3.72 -4.48
N ILE A 222 -17.98 2.51 -4.13
CA ILE A 222 -18.61 1.55 -5.04
C ILE A 222 -19.94 2.11 -5.59
N GLN A 223 -20.67 2.93 -4.83
CA GLN A 223 -21.86 3.61 -5.35
C GLN A 223 -21.54 4.74 -6.34
N GLN A 224 -20.32 5.30 -6.31
CA GLN A 224 -19.89 6.40 -7.18
C GLN A 224 -19.17 5.91 -8.45
N GLN A 225 -18.56 4.73 -8.43
CA GLN A 225 -18.01 4.07 -9.61
C GLN A 225 -18.84 2.84 -9.95
N ILE A 226 -19.52 2.88 -11.10
CA ILE A 226 -20.36 1.81 -11.64
C ILE A 226 -19.50 0.56 -11.87
N ILE A 227 -19.29 -0.25 -10.83
CA ILE A 227 -18.88 -1.65 -10.97
C ILE A 227 -20.15 -2.39 -11.39
N PRO A 228 -20.20 -3.01 -12.60
CA PRO A 228 -21.37 -3.73 -13.04
C PRO A 228 -21.76 -4.78 -12.00
N GLN A 229 -23.03 -4.78 -11.58
CA GLN A 229 -23.61 -5.75 -10.65
C GLN A 229 -23.80 -7.15 -11.27
N ASP A 230 -23.36 -7.36 -12.52
CA ASP A 230 -23.77 -8.50 -13.35
C ASP A 230 -22.96 -9.79 -13.13
N ASP A 231 -21.92 -9.80 -12.27
CA ASP A 231 -21.18 -11.02 -11.89
C ASP A 231 -21.58 -11.56 -10.50
N LEU A 232 -22.81 -11.30 -10.06
CA LEU A 232 -23.38 -11.92 -8.85
C LEU A 232 -24.15 -13.18 -9.25
N ASP A 233 -23.42 -14.21 -9.69
CA ASP A 233 -24.00 -15.52 -9.97
C ASP A 233 -24.66 -16.11 -8.70
N GLU A 234 -25.96 -16.37 -8.81
CA GLU A 234 -26.80 -17.09 -7.86
C GLU A 234 -26.43 -18.59 -7.85
N PHE A 235 -25.48 -19.01 -7.01
CA PHE A 235 -25.45 -20.26 -6.23
C PHE A 235 -24.02 -20.50 -5.73
N ASP A 236 -23.71 -20.20 -4.45
CA ASP A 236 -22.91 -21.11 -3.63
C ASP A 236 -22.92 -20.78 -2.13
N SER A 237 -22.77 -21.84 -1.35
CA SER A 237 -23.04 -21.94 0.10
C SER A 237 -21.88 -21.44 0.98
N ILE A 238 -22.18 -20.62 2.01
CA ILE A 238 -21.41 -20.34 3.26
C ILE A 238 -19.98 -19.76 3.13
N GLY A 239 -19.22 -20.06 2.07
CA GLY A 239 -17.89 -19.48 1.77
C GLY A 239 -17.94 -18.07 1.17
N ASP A 240 -19.12 -17.65 0.72
CA ASP A 240 -19.38 -16.45 -0.09
C ASP A 240 -19.33 -15.14 0.73
N SER A 241 -19.61 -15.15 2.03
CA SER A 241 -19.61 -13.92 2.83
C SER A 241 -18.21 -13.30 2.96
N PHE A 242 -17.17 -14.12 3.17
CA PHE A 242 -15.80 -13.58 3.28
C PHE A 242 -15.28 -13.06 1.94
N ASP A 243 -15.47 -13.83 0.87
CA ASP A 243 -14.93 -13.49 -0.46
C ASP A 243 -15.72 -12.32 -1.10
N ARG A 244 -16.98 -12.10 -0.70
CA ARG A 244 -17.74 -10.87 -0.99
C ARG A 244 -17.19 -9.68 -0.24
N ARG A 245 -16.92 -9.85 1.06
CA ARG A 245 -16.51 -8.77 1.97
C ARG A 245 -15.07 -8.33 1.74
N TYR A 246 -14.11 -9.25 1.64
CA TYR A 246 -12.70 -8.92 1.52
C TYR A 246 -12.16 -9.25 0.14
N ARG A 247 -11.74 -8.22 -0.60
CA ARG A 247 -11.18 -8.36 -1.95
C ARG A 247 -9.71 -7.96 -1.99
N LEU A 248 -8.91 -8.75 -2.70
CA LEU A 248 -7.51 -8.46 -3.00
C LEU A 248 -7.42 -7.62 -4.27
N ILE A 249 -6.76 -6.47 -4.19
CA ILE A 249 -6.50 -5.58 -5.31
C ILE A 249 -5.06 -5.73 -5.75
N GLY A 250 -4.88 -6.20 -6.98
CA GLY A 250 -3.57 -6.47 -7.56
C GLY A 250 -2.72 -5.21 -7.74
N ASP A 251 -3.33 -4.10 -8.12
CA ASP A 251 -2.63 -2.84 -8.43
C ASP A 251 -2.01 -2.22 -7.18
N LEU A 252 -2.74 -2.26 -6.06
CA LEU A 252 -2.27 -1.80 -4.76
C LEU A 252 -1.29 -2.77 -4.07
N CYS A 253 -0.96 -3.91 -4.68
CA CYS A 253 0.00 -4.87 -4.14
C CYS A 253 1.42 -4.49 -4.57
N PRO A 254 2.32 -4.10 -3.64
CA PRO A 254 3.71 -3.81 -3.96
C PRO A 254 4.36 -4.97 -4.69
N THR A 255 5.16 -4.67 -5.73
CA THR A 255 5.87 -5.68 -6.56
C THR A 255 6.59 -6.74 -5.73
N PHE A 256 7.26 -6.32 -4.64
CA PHE A 256 7.99 -7.21 -3.74
C PHE A 256 7.11 -8.10 -2.84
N LEU A 257 5.80 -7.81 -2.70
CA LEU A 257 4.83 -8.64 -1.96
C LEU A 257 3.98 -9.53 -2.86
N ARG A 258 3.97 -9.31 -4.18
CA ARG A 258 3.21 -10.13 -5.15
C ARG A 258 3.37 -11.64 -4.96
N PRO A 259 4.56 -12.21 -4.68
CA PRO A 259 4.71 -13.65 -4.47
C PRO A 259 3.89 -14.21 -3.30
N VAL A 260 3.63 -13.41 -2.28
CA VAL A 260 2.92 -13.80 -1.05
C VAL A 260 1.54 -13.13 -0.92
N ALA A 261 1.06 -12.42 -1.94
CA ALA A 261 -0.22 -11.71 -1.87
C ALA A 261 -1.40 -12.63 -1.48
N GLN A 262 -1.44 -13.84 -2.06
CA GLN A 262 -2.44 -14.87 -1.74
C GLN A 262 -2.27 -15.41 -0.31
N ASP A 263 -1.04 -15.48 0.17
CA ASP A 263 -0.74 -15.93 1.52
C ASP A 263 -1.17 -14.90 2.55
N ILE A 264 -1.01 -13.61 2.26
CA ILE A 264 -1.52 -12.51 3.07
C ILE A 264 -3.05 -12.57 3.17
N LEU A 265 -3.76 -12.75 2.05
CA LEU A 265 -5.22 -12.88 2.06
C LEU A 265 -5.67 -14.06 2.93
N LYS A 266 -4.99 -15.21 2.81
CA LYS A 266 -5.27 -16.41 3.62
C LYS A 266 -5.04 -16.17 5.12
N CYS A 267 -4.03 -15.39 5.52
CA CYS A 267 -3.82 -15.05 6.93
C CYS A 267 -5.09 -14.44 7.55
N GLY A 268 -5.64 -13.40 6.92
CA GLY A 268 -6.87 -12.78 7.41
C GLY A 268 -8.08 -13.71 7.31
N LYS A 269 -8.21 -14.49 6.23
CA LYS A 269 -9.30 -15.48 6.09
C LYS A 269 -9.30 -16.49 7.23
N TYR A 270 -8.13 -17.04 7.57
CA TYR A 270 -8.02 -18.01 8.66
C TYR A 270 -8.32 -17.36 10.02
N LEU A 271 -7.83 -16.14 10.27
CA LEU A 271 -8.10 -15.42 11.50
C LEU A 271 -9.57 -15.02 11.64
N HIS A 272 -10.23 -14.65 10.55
CA HIS A 272 -11.66 -14.35 10.52
C HIS A 272 -12.50 -15.58 10.89
N ILE A 273 -12.20 -16.74 10.30
CA ILE A 273 -12.90 -18.00 10.63
C ILE A 273 -12.67 -18.38 12.10
N VAL A 274 -11.45 -18.18 12.61
CA VAL A 274 -11.14 -18.44 14.03
C VAL A 274 -11.95 -17.53 14.96
N ASP A 275 -12.14 -16.27 14.59
CA ASP A 275 -12.94 -15.31 15.34
C ASP A 275 -14.44 -15.68 15.35
N GLN A 276 -14.98 -16.07 14.18
CA GLN A 276 -16.35 -16.59 14.05
C GLN A 276 -16.59 -17.87 14.87
N CYS A 277 -15.56 -18.68 15.09
CA CYS A 277 -15.64 -19.84 15.98
C CYS A 277 -15.81 -19.47 17.47
N GLY A 278 -15.78 -18.18 17.83
CA GLY A 278 -15.93 -17.72 19.21
C GLY A 278 -14.83 -18.24 20.13
N VAL A 279 -13.61 -18.39 19.61
CA VAL A 279 -12.43 -18.67 20.44
C VAL A 279 -11.92 -17.31 20.90
N GLU A 280 -12.13 -16.98 22.18
CA GLU A 280 -11.44 -15.84 22.78
C GLU A 280 -9.94 -16.03 22.53
N ARG A 281 -9.34 -15.10 21.77
CA ARG A 281 -7.89 -15.05 21.64
C ARG A 281 -7.40 -14.93 23.07
N LYS A 282 -6.77 -15.98 23.60
CA LYS A 282 -5.91 -15.83 24.76
C LYS A 282 -4.98 -14.69 24.36
N GLU A 283 -5.13 -13.54 24.99
CA GLU A 283 -4.11 -12.50 25.02
C GLU A 283 -2.86 -13.20 25.54
N LYS A 284 -2.13 -13.84 24.64
CA LYS A 284 -0.90 -14.54 24.97
C LYS A 284 0.10 -13.42 25.20
N ASP A 285 0.21 -13.08 26.48
CA ASP A 285 1.25 -12.32 27.12
C ASP A 285 1.57 -10.95 26.49
N GLY A 286 1.45 -9.90 27.31
CA GLY A 286 2.23 -8.69 27.09
C GLY A 286 3.71 -9.07 26.97
N GLY A 287 4.27 -9.03 25.76
CA GLY A 287 5.65 -9.45 25.55
C GLY A 287 6.05 -9.92 24.15
N SER A 288 5.48 -9.38 23.08
CA SER A 288 6.23 -9.04 21.85
C SER A 288 5.23 -8.42 20.88
N ASP A 289 5.30 -7.11 20.74
CA ASP A 289 4.73 -6.44 19.57
C ASP A 289 5.38 -7.08 18.32
N LYS A 290 4.70 -8.05 17.72
CA LYS A 290 5.11 -8.64 16.45
C LYS A 290 4.75 -7.64 15.36
N HIS A 291 5.50 -6.54 15.31
CA HIS A 291 5.40 -5.58 14.23
C HIS A 291 6.28 -6.02 13.07
N LEU A 292 5.70 -6.00 11.87
CA LEU A 292 6.48 -6.10 10.66
C LEU A 292 7.42 -4.90 10.60
N THR A 293 8.70 -5.19 10.41
CA THR A 293 9.73 -4.16 10.30
C THR A 293 10.32 -4.21 8.90
N TRP A 294 10.56 -3.03 8.35
CA TRP A 294 11.29 -2.87 7.11
C TRP A 294 12.73 -2.47 7.39
N LYS A 295 13.67 -3.07 6.66
CA LYS A 295 15.09 -2.68 6.64
C LYS A 295 15.53 -2.62 5.18
N SER A 296 16.25 -1.57 4.77
CA SER A 296 16.75 -1.44 3.39
C SER A 296 17.52 -2.69 2.91
N THR A 297 18.30 -3.33 3.80
CA THR A 297 19.04 -4.56 3.47
C THR A 297 18.18 -5.80 3.68
N GLY A 298 17.68 -6.38 2.59
CA GLY A 298 16.95 -7.66 2.61
C GLY A 298 15.52 -7.58 3.15
N GLY A 299 14.97 -6.38 3.34
CA GLY A 299 13.64 -6.13 3.90
C GLY A 299 12.53 -6.93 3.23
N ALA A 300 12.46 -6.91 1.90
CA ALA A 300 11.46 -7.67 1.14
C ALA A 300 11.52 -9.18 1.41
N SER A 301 12.71 -9.79 1.37
CA SER A 301 12.84 -11.24 1.61
C SER A 301 12.56 -11.61 3.06
N ALA A 302 12.95 -10.77 4.02
CA ALA A 302 12.63 -10.97 5.43
C ALA A 302 11.11 -10.89 5.66
N LEU A 303 10.45 -9.89 5.06
CA LEU A 303 9.00 -9.68 5.14
C LEU A 303 8.22 -10.88 4.59
N VAL A 304 8.58 -11.37 3.40
CA VAL A 304 8.02 -12.58 2.78
C VAL A 304 8.09 -13.77 3.74
N LYS A 305 9.25 -14.02 4.35
CA LYS A 305 9.43 -15.13 5.29
C LYS A 305 8.55 -14.99 6.54
N VAL A 306 8.43 -13.78 7.08
CA VAL A 306 7.59 -13.54 8.27
C VAL A 306 6.12 -13.79 7.94
N ILE A 307 5.65 -13.37 6.76
CA ILE A 307 4.29 -13.59 6.29
C ILE A 307 4.02 -15.09 6.11
N GLU A 308 4.93 -15.84 5.49
CA GLU A 308 4.80 -17.29 5.33
C GLU A 308 4.68 -18.00 6.69
N VAL A 309 5.51 -17.62 7.66
CA VAL A 309 5.46 -18.16 9.03
C VAL A 309 4.14 -17.81 9.70
N ALA A 310 3.66 -16.57 9.57
CA ALA A 310 2.38 -16.14 10.11
C ALA A 310 1.20 -16.92 9.50
N ARG A 311 1.20 -17.13 8.17
CA ARG A 311 0.19 -17.94 7.48
C ARG A 311 0.16 -19.36 8.01
N ILE A 312 1.33 -20.00 8.12
CA ILE A 312 1.42 -21.37 8.63
C ILE A 312 0.87 -21.43 10.06
N ALA A 313 1.26 -20.49 10.93
CA ALA A 313 0.77 -20.42 12.30
C ALA A 313 -0.76 -20.26 12.37
N ALA A 314 -1.34 -19.36 11.56
CA ALA A 314 -2.78 -19.16 11.47
C ALA A 314 -3.51 -20.42 10.96
N SER A 315 -2.96 -21.10 9.95
CA SER A 315 -3.53 -22.33 9.41
C SER A 315 -3.53 -23.48 10.43
N VAL A 316 -2.43 -23.64 11.19
CA VAL A 316 -2.33 -24.66 12.24
C VAL A 316 -3.32 -24.36 13.36
N ALA A 317 -3.45 -23.10 13.78
CA ALA A 317 -4.42 -22.71 14.80
C ALA A 317 -5.87 -23.00 14.36
N LEU A 318 -6.23 -22.66 13.12
CA LEU A 318 -7.55 -22.95 12.55
C LEU A 318 -7.83 -24.46 12.51
N VAL A 319 -6.89 -25.25 11.98
CA VAL A 319 -7.05 -26.71 11.89
C VAL A 319 -7.17 -27.33 13.28
N ASP A 320 -6.40 -26.85 14.26
CA ASP A 320 -6.47 -27.33 15.64
C ASP A 320 -7.86 -27.08 16.26
N ILE A 321 -8.45 -25.89 16.00
CA ILE A 321 -9.80 -25.54 16.45
C ILE A 321 -10.84 -26.43 15.77
N LEU A 322 -10.78 -26.60 14.45
CA LEU A 322 -11.73 -27.43 13.71
C LEU A 322 -11.68 -28.90 14.15
N LEU A 323 -10.47 -29.43 14.38
CA LEU A 323 -10.30 -30.82 14.81
C LEU A 323 -10.68 -31.04 16.27
N LYS A 324 -10.33 -30.13 17.18
CA LYS A 324 -10.54 -30.33 18.63
C LYS A 324 -11.89 -29.84 19.12
N ARG A 325 -12.34 -28.65 18.69
CA ARG A 325 -13.56 -28.01 19.19
C ARG A 325 -14.81 -28.52 18.47
N TYR A 326 -14.72 -28.71 17.16
CA TYR A 326 -15.85 -29.13 16.34
C TYR A 326 -15.85 -30.62 15.99
N ASP A 327 -14.85 -31.38 16.46
CA ASP A 327 -14.62 -32.81 16.17
C ASP A 327 -14.94 -33.17 14.71
N LEU A 328 -14.31 -32.44 13.79
CA LEU A 328 -14.52 -32.58 12.35
C LEU A 328 -14.30 -34.03 11.88
N LEU A 329 -13.44 -34.78 12.57
CA LEU A 329 -13.22 -36.20 12.28
C LEU A 329 -14.45 -37.05 12.61
N ALA A 330 -15.14 -36.79 13.71
CA ALA A 330 -16.39 -37.45 14.00
C ALA A 330 -17.48 -37.05 12.99
N LEU A 331 -17.57 -35.78 12.59
CA LEU A 331 -18.49 -35.37 11.51
C LEU A 331 -18.24 -36.12 10.21
N PHE A 332 -16.98 -36.23 9.76
CA PHE A 332 -16.66 -37.01 8.55
C PHE A 332 -16.99 -38.50 8.68
N ARG A 333 -16.89 -39.06 9.89
CA ARG A 333 -17.34 -40.45 10.14
C ARG A 333 -18.87 -40.54 10.01
N SER A 334 -19.61 -39.58 10.52
CA SER A 334 -21.08 -39.51 10.40
C SER A 334 -21.51 -39.37 8.94
N VAL A 335 -20.90 -38.44 8.18
CA VAL A 335 -21.14 -38.29 6.73
C VAL A 335 -20.86 -39.60 5.99
N ARG A 336 -19.78 -40.31 6.32
CA ARG A 336 -19.50 -41.62 5.73
C ARG A 336 -20.57 -42.66 6.07
N ARG A 337 -21.08 -42.69 7.31
CA ARG A 337 -22.07 -43.66 7.78
C ARG A 337 -23.43 -43.43 7.12
N PHE A 338 -23.89 -42.18 7.08
CA PHE A 338 -25.21 -41.81 6.56
C PHE A 338 -25.19 -41.55 5.05
N LEU A 339 -24.37 -40.62 4.55
CA LEU A 339 -24.44 -40.15 3.15
C LEU A 339 -23.75 -41.12 2.17
N LEU A 340 -22.58 -41.64 2.53
CA LEU A 340 -21.85 -42.60 1.70
C LEU A 340 -22.28 -44.06 1.95
N VAL A 341 -23.33 -44.27 2.74
CA VAL A 341 -23.92 -45.58 3.07
C VAL A 341 -22.84 -46.57 3.55
N GLY A 342 -21.89 -46.10 4.35
CA GLY A 342 -20.88 -46.97 4.96
C GLY A 342 -21.47 -47.98 5.94
N GLN A 343 -22.64 -47.66 6.52
CA GLN A 343 -23.49 -48.56 7.29
C GLN A 343 -24.89 -48.51 6.68
N CYS A 344 -25.37 -49.65 6.17
CA CYS A 344 -26.63 -49.72 5.42
C CYS A 344 -27.83 -50.15 6.26
N ASP A 345 -27.63 -50.51 7.52
CA ASP A 345 -28.68 -51.09 8.37
C ASP A 345 -29.81 -50.10 8.68
N TRP A 346 -29.49 -48.83 8.96
CA TRP A 346 -30.49 -47.78 9.11
C TRP A 346 -31.32 -47.60 7.82
N LEU A 347 -30.67 -47.67 6.65
CA LEU A 347 -31.33 -47.52 5.35
C LEU A 347 -32.28 -48.69 5.09
N MET A 348 -31.86 -49.91 5.42
CA MET A 348 -32.72 -51.09 5.29
C MET A 348 -33.95 -51.01 6.21
N ILE A 349 -33.77 -50.56 7.45
CA ILE A 349 -34.89 -50.35 8.40
C ILE A 349 -35.80 -49.23 7.89
N PHE A 350 -35.22 -48.13 7.40
CA PHE A 350 -35.98 -47.01 6.86
C PHE A 350 -36.83 -47.42 5.65
N MET A 351 -36.25 -48.15 4.69
CA MET A 351 -36.99 -48.66 3.52
C MET A 351 -38.16 -49.57 3.91
N GLN A 352 -38.06 -50.31 5.02
CA GLN A 352 -39.16 -51.15 5.51
C GLN A 352 -40.24 -50.35 6.27
N VAL A 353 -39.83 -49.37 7.08
CA VAL A 353 -40.74 -48.56 7.90
C VAL A 353 -41.44 -47.47 7.09
N ALA A 354 -40.82 -47.02 6.00
CA ALA A 354 -41.33 -45.96 5.12
C ALA A 354 -41.96 -46.47 3.81
N ASP A 355 -42.09 -47.79 3.59
CA ASP A 355 -42.55 -48.40 2.33
C ASP A 355 -43.90 -47.82 1.82
N ASP A 356 -44.89 -47.66 2.70
CA ASP A 356 -46.20 -47.09 2.38
C ASP A 356 -46.18 -45.58 2.06
N LEU A 357 -45.14 -44.86 2.52
CA LEU A 357 -44.91 -43.46 2.22
C LEU A 357 -44.11 -43.30 0.91
N LEU A 358 -43.10 -44.13 0.71
CA LEU A 358 -42.26 -44.15 -0.50
C LEU A 358 -43.01 -44.65 -1.74
N ALA A 359 -44.09 -45.41 -1.55
CA ALA A 359 -44.96 -45.86 -2.64
C ALA A 359 -45.92 -44.79 -3.20
N LYS A 360 -46.02 -43.61 -2.56
CA LYS A 360 -46.85 -42.49 -3.01
C LYS A 360 -46.04 -41.53 -3.88
N ASP A 361 -46.72 -40.75 -4.72
CA ASP A 361 -46.09 -39.67 -5.47
C ASP A 361 -45.55 -38.58 -4.53
N ALA A 362 -44.45 -37.95 -4.91
CA ALA A 362 -43.70 -37.00 -4.07
C ALA A 362 -44.58 -35.86 -3.50
N ASP A 363 -45.55 -35.39 -4.27
CA ASP A 363 -46.47 -34.30 -3.88
C ASP A 363 -47.48 -34.71 -2.78
N CYS A 364 -47.62 -36.01 -2.51
CA CYS A 364 -48.54 -36.56 -1.51
C CYS A 364 -47.83 -37.11 -0.25
N VAL A 365 -46.50 -36.97 -0.15
CA VAL A 365 -45.72 -37.44 0.99
C VAL A 365 -45.70 -36.38 2.08
N ASP A 366 -46.12 -36.76 3.28
CA ASP A 366 -46.01 -35.91 4.47
C ASP A 366 -44.58 -35.94 5.00
N GLU A 367 -43.88 -34.81 4.92
CA GLU A 367 -42.50 -34.63 5.37
C GLU A 367 -42.34 -34.90 6.87
N THR A 368 -43.35 -34.58 7.68
CA THR A 368 -43.30 -34.82 9.14
C THR A 368 -43.40 -36.32 9.45
N ALA A 369 -44.25 -37.04 8.70
CA ALA A 369 -44.36 -38.50 8.79
C ALA A 369 -43.09 -39.21 8.26
N LEU A 370 -42.42 -38.64 7.26
CA LEU A 370 -41.16 -39.18 6.75
C LEU A 370 -40.01 -38.97 7.74
N SER A 371 -39.91 -37.78 8.33
CA SER A 371 -38.90 -37.44 9.35
C SER A 371 -39.02 -38.32 10.60
N THR A 372 -40.24 -38.50 11.12
CA THR A 372 -40.46 -39.38 12.29
C THR A 372 -40.09 -40.84 12.01
N ARG A 373 -40.34 -41.34 10.79
CA ARG A 373 -39.92 -42.70 10.39
C ARG A 373 -38.42 -42.83 10.19
N PHE A 374 -37.78 -41.78 9.71
CA PHE A 374 -36.32 -41.69 9.64
C PHE A 374 -35.68 -41.74 11.03
N GLU A 375 -36.19 -40.97 11.99
CA GLU A 375 -35.75 -41.03 13.39
C GLU A 375 -35.90 -42.43 13.99
N VAL A 376 -37.04 -43.09 13.76
CA VAL A 376 -37.29 -44.47 14.20
C VAL A 376 -36.28 -45.45 13.58
N ALA A 377 -35.92 -45.28 12.30
CA ALA A 377 -34.93 -46.11 11.63
C ALA A 377 -33.52 -45.90 12.23
N ILE A 378 -33.14 -44.66 12.52
CA ILE A 378 -31.86 -44.34 13.17
C ILE A 378 -31.79 -44.97 14.56
N LEU A 379 -32.85 -44.83 15.38
CA LEU A 379 -32.88 -45.33 16.76
C LEU A 379 -32.80 -46.86 16.85
N ASN A 380 -33.20 -47.58 15.81
CA ASN A 380 -33.16 -49.04 15.74
C ASN A 380 -31.93 -49.59 14.98
N SER A 381 -31.03 -48.71 14.52
CA SER A 381 -29.82 -49.07 13.79
C SER A 381 -28.56 -49.07 14.66
N SER A 382 -27.45 -49.58 14.12
CA SER A 382 -26.12 -49.45 14.70
C SER A 382 -25.59 -48.01 14.74
N VAL A 383 -26.24 -47.08 14.03
CA VAL A 383 -25.89 -45.65 13.98
C VAL A 383 -26.54 -44.84 15.12
N LYS A 384 -27.34 -45.48 15.99
CA LYS A 384 -28.01 -44.86 17.15
C LYS A 384 -27.08 -44.03 18.05
N ASN A 385 -25.83 -44.47 18.21
CA ASN A 385 -24.85 -43.86 19.09
C ASN A 385 -23.94 -42.84 18.38
N ASP A 386 -24.24 -42.49 17.13
CA ASP A 386 -23.49 -41.47 16.41
C ASP A 386 -23.74 -40.07 17.02
N PRO A 387 -22.69 -39.28 17.28
CA PRO A 387 -22.82 -37.96 17.91
C PRO A 387 -23.48 -36.90 17.01
N TYR A 388 -23.54 -37.11 15.69
CA TYR A 388 -24.14 -36.19 14.71
C TYR A 388 -25.29 -36.86 13.94
N LYS A 389 -26.13 -37.61 14.66
CA LYS A 389 -27.29 -38.32 14.10
C LYS A 389 -28.53 -37.44 13.95
N ASP A 390 -28.60 -36.36 14.73
CA ASP A 390 -29.65 -35.33 14.70
C ASP A 390 -29.17 -34.22 13.77
#